data_AF-A0A1Q7RYE3-F1
#
_entry.id   AF-A0A1Q7RYE3-F1
#
_cell.length_a   1.000
_cell.length_b   1.000
_cell.length_c   1.000
_cell.angle_alpha   90.00
_cell.angle_beta   90.00
_cell.angle_gamma   90.00
#
_symmetry.space_group_name_H-M   'P 1'
#
loop_
_entity.id
_entity.type
_entity.pdbx_description
1 polymer ?
#
loop_
_entity_poly.entity_id
_entity_poly.type
_entity_poly.pdbx_seq_one_letter_code
_entity_poly.pdbx_strand_id
1 'polypeptide(L)'
;MLQAVPEPQKVVREMIRVVRPGGWLYFLAEDYGMLFFHPTIYDADEFFREYGGRAARRAGSNLRHGRTMPSELIQLRCSDIEANYLCIDTLRVDRKLLAQIFIHWRDGFEQWISEHSGRPLDDVRNRFNDMIECTLRPEGYAVWLIPSISARVTEESKRIAAND
;
A
#
# COMPACT_ATOMS: atom_id res chain seq x y z
N MET A 1 -2.42 -3.05 6.17
CA MET A 1 -2.97 -2.48 7.44
C MET A 1 -2.38 -1.11 7.80
N LEU A 2 -1.09 -0.86 7.63
CA LEU A 2 -0.50 0.45 7.98
C LEU A 2 -1.12 1.63 7.21
N GLN A 3 -1.50 1.40 5.95
CA GLN A 3 -2.19 2.38 5.11
C GLN A 3 -3.61 2.76 5.60
N ALA A 4 -4.18 2.00 6.54
CA ALA A 4 -5.54 2.21 7.05
C ALA A 4 -5.57 2.99 8.37
N VAL A 5 -4.41 3.34 8.93
CA VAL A 5 -4.31 4.10 10.18
C VAL A 5 -3.66 5.45 9.94
N PRO A 6 -4.07 6.50 10.69
CA PRO A 6 -3.30 7.73 10.78
C PRO A 6 -1.97 7.45 11.50
N GLU A 7 -0.94 8.19 11.14
CA GLU A 7 0.39 8.14 11.76
C GLU A 7 1.02 6.73 11.82
N PRO A 8 1.10 6.02 10.68
CA PRO A 8 1.59 4.63 10.64
C PRO A 8 3.01 4.45 11.21
N GLN A 9 3.84 5.49 11.21
CA GLN A 9 5.15 5.50 11.85
C GLN A 9 5.10 5.23 13.35
N LYS A 10 4.04 5.66 14.05
CA LYS A 10 3.84 5.35 15.48
C LYS A 10 3.59 3.86 15.67
N VAL A 11 2.82 3.24 14.78
CA VAL A 11 2.59 1.79 14.81
C VAL A 11 3.88 1.02 14.59
N VAL A 12 4.69 1.41 13.61
CA VAL A 12 6.00 0.76 13.35
C VAL A 12 6.92 0.87 14.58
N ARG A 13 6.96 2.05 15.23
CA ARG A 13 7.74 2.23 16.47
C ARG A 13 7.24 1.39 17.62
N GLU A 14 5.92 1.34 17.82
CA GLU A 14 5.33 0.47 18.83
C GLU A 14 5.64 -1.00 18.58
N MET A 15 5.62 -1.45 17.32
CA MET A 15 6.06 -2.80 16.95
C MET A 15 7.52 -3.05 17.34
N ILE A 16 8.44 -2.11 17.08
CA ILE A 16 9.86 -2.20 17.52
C ILE A 16 9.96 -2.22 19.05
N ARG A 17 9.17 -1.39 19.74
CA ARG A 17 9.18 -1.30 21.20
C ARG A 17 8.75 -2.60 21.88
N VAL A 18 7.80 -3.34 21.31
CA VAL A 18 7.32 -4.61 21.90
C VAL A 18 8.14 -5.83 21.48
N VAL A 19 8.71 -5.84 20.27
CA VAL A 19 9.54 -6.97 19.81
C VAL A 19 10.85 -7.02 20.60
N ARG A 20 11.24 -8.21 21.06
CA ARG A 20 12.52 -8.39 21.78
C ARG A 20 13.72 -8.02 20.89
N PRO A 21 14.84 -7.56 21.47
CA PRO A 21 16.09 -7.43 20.72
C PRO A 21 16.47 -8.72 19.98
N GLY A 22 16.95 -8.57 18.75
CA GLY A 22 17.25 -9.66 17.83
C GLY A 22 16.02 -10.35 17.23
N GLY A 23 14.80 -9.93 17.58
CA GLY A 23 13.55 -10.38 16.98
C GLY A 23 13.30 -9.77 15.60
N TRP A 24 12.32 -10.30 14.88
CA TRP A 24 12.00 -9.92 13.50
C TRP A 24 10.68 -9.18 13.40
N LEU A 25 10.64 -8.23 12.47
CA LEU A 25 9.44 -7.59 11.96
C LEU A 25 9.22 -8.04 10.51
N TYR A 26 7.96 -8.28 10.16
CA TYR A 26 7.55 -8.63 8.80
C TYR A 26 6.37 -7.75 8.40
N PHE A 27 6.47 -7.15 7.22
CA PHE A 27 5.49 -6.23 6.68
C PHE A 27 5.08 -6.68 5.28
N LEU A 28 3.77 -6.72 5.04
CA LEU A 28 3.25 -6.48 3.69
C LEU A 28 3.14 -4.97 3.54
N ALA A 29 4.24 -4.37 3.09
CA ALA A 29 4.40 -2.93 2.96
C ALA A 29 3.88 -2.51 1.59
N GLU A 30 2.55 -2.50 1.46
CA GLU A 30 1.90 -2.19 0.19
C GLU A 30 2.36 -0.83 -0.37
N ASP A 31 2.53 -0.79 -1.68
CA ASP A 31 2.78 0.43 -2.43
C ASP A 31 1.78 0.52 -3.57
N TYR A 32 0.79 1.39 -3.42
CA TYR A 32 -0.28 1.52 -4.40
C TYR A 32 0.19 2.18 -5.70
N GLY A 33 1.41 2.73 -5.74
CA GLY A 33 2.05 3.13 -6.99
C GLY A 33 2.80 1.98 -7.69
N MET A 34 2.58 0.73 -7.26
CA MET A 34 3.05 -0.50 -7.92
C MET A 34 1.88 -1.39 -8.37
N LEU A 35 0.75 -0.75 -8.64
CA LEU A 35 -0.43 -1.31 -9.29
C LEU A 35 -0.44 -0.83 -10.74
N PHE A 36 -0.43 -1.75 -11.69
CA PHE A 36 -0.40 -1.43 -13.11
C PHE A 36 -1.56 -2.12 -13.83
N PHE A 37 -2.18 -1.40 -14.76
CA PHE A 37 -3.35 -1.86 -15.51
C PHE A 37 -3.19 -1.50 -16.99
N HIS A 38 -3.54 -2.43 -17.88
CA HIS A 38 -3.55 -2.18 -19.33
C HIS A 38 -4.47 -3.16 -20.08
N PRO A 39 -5.31 -2.71 -21.02
CA PRO A 39 -5.63 -1.32 -21.32
C PRO A 39 -6.65 -0.75 -20.33
N THR A 40 -6.52 0.54 -20.01
CA THR A 40 -7.49 1.34 -19.24
C THR A 40 -7.82 2.61 -20.02
N ILE A 41 -9.03 3.13 -19.84
CA ILE A 41 -9.46 4.42 -20.41
C ILE A 41 -8.78 5.57 -19.64
N TYR A 42 -8.71 5.45 -18.32
CA TYR A 42 -8.10 6.42 -17.43
C TYR A 42 -6.67 6.03 -17.06
N ASP A 43 -5.86 7.03 -16.71
CA ASP A 43 -4.53 6.81 -16.15
C ASP A 43 -4.64 6.26 -14.71
N ALA A 44 -4.31 4.98 -14.55
CA ALA A 44 -4.30 4.32 -13.25
C ALA A 44 -3.17 4.86 -12.33
N ASP A 45 -2.04 5.28 -12.90
CA ASP A 45 -0.94 5.86 -12.12
C ASP A 45 -1.38 7.20 -11.51
N GLU A 46 -2.09 8.04 -12.27
CA GLU A 46 -2.70 9.27 -11.76
C GLU A 46 -3.65 8.95 -10.60
N PHE A 47 -4.49 7.92 -10.73
CA PHE A 47 -5.46 7.56 -9.70
C PHE A 47 -4.78 7.22 -8.36
N PHE A 48 -3.84 6.26 -8.34
CA PHE A 48 -3.19 5.88 -7.09
C PHE A 48 -2.24 6.95 -6.56
N ARG A 49 -1.49 7.63 -7.44
CA ARG A 49 -0.50 8.62 -7.00
C ARG A 49 -1.16 9.91 -6.54
N GLU A 50 -2.11 10.43 -7.29
CA GLU A 50 -2.69 11.75 -7.06
C GLU A 50 -3.99 11.67 -6.26
N TYR A 51 -4.89 10.71 -6.51
CA TYR A 51 -6.17 10.68 -5.81
C TYR A 51 -5.97 9.99 -4.46
N GLY A 52 -5.59 8.71 -4.50
CA GLY A 52 -5.29 7.93 -3.30
C GLY A 52 -4.15 8.52 -2.48
N GLY A 53 -3.04 8.90 -3.12
CA GLY A 53 -1.88 9.47 -2.43
C GLY A 53 -2.17 10.82 -1.75
N ARG A 54 -2.99 11.70 -2.34
CA ARG A 54 -3.43 12.93 -1.66
C ARG A 54 -4.40 12.62 -0.53
N ALA A 55 -5.35 11.72 -0.76
CA ALA A 55 -6.32 11.32 0.25
C ALA A 55 -5.64 10.79 1.52
N ALA A 56 -4.70 9.85 1.38
CA ALA A 56 -3.95 9.31 2.50
C ALA A 56 -3.09 10.36 3.20
N ARG A 57 -2.40 11.24 2.46
CA ARG A 57 -1.63 12.32 3.06
C ARG A 57 -2.52 13.25 3.91
N ARG A 58 -3.71 13.61 3.41
CA ARG A 58 -4.66 14.45 4.18
C ARG A 58 -5.20 13.74 5.42
N ALA A 59 -5.38 12.42 5.35
CA ALA A 59 -5.78 11.59 6.49
C ALA A 59 -4.60 11.23 7.44
N GLY A 60 -3.40 11.76 7.20
CA GLY A 60 -2.21 11.46 8.02
C GLY A 60 -1.65 10.05 7.83
N SER A 61 -1.98 9.37 6.73
CA SER A 61 -1.49 8.04 6.37
C SER A 61 -0.58 8.04 5.12
N ASN A 62 -0.17 6.87 4.66
CA ASN A 62 0.74 6.68 3.53
C ASN A 62 0.35 5.45 2.68
N LEU A 63 0.03 5.64 1.39
CA LEU A 63 -0.21 4.53 0.44
C LEU A 63 1.07 4.02 -0.25
N ARG A 64 2.24 4.52 0.14
CA ARG A 64 3.53 4.23 -0.50
C ARG A 64 4.52 3.65 0.52
N HIS A 65 4.02 2.82 1.44
CA HIS A 65 4.85 2.22 2.48
C HIS A 65 5.96 1.37 1.88
N GLY A 66 5.68 0.62 0.82
CA GLY A 66 6.69 -0.24 0.21
C GLY A 66 7.97 0.46 -0.23
N ARG A 67 7.87 1.67 -0.81
CA ARG A 67 9.06 2.45 -1.19
C ARG A 67 9.70 3.24 -0.04
N THR A 68 8.97 3.56 1.03
CA THR A 68 9.51 4.40 2.13
C THR A 68 10.07 3.57 3.29
N MET A 69 9.47 2.41 3.55
CA MET A 69 9.74 1.60 4.73
C MET A 69 11.19 1.12 4.87
N PRO A 70 11.93 0.73 3.81
CA PRO A 70 13.34 0.37 3.97
C PRO A 70 14.16 1.52 4.58
N SER A 71 13.93 2.74 4.10
CA SER A 71 14.61 3.94 4.63
C SER A 71 14.18 4.24 6.07
N GLU A 72 12.89 4.14 6.38
CA GLU A 72 12.37 4.31 7.73
C GLU A 72 13.00 3.33 8.73
N LEU A 73 13.12 2.05 8.36
CA LEU A 73 13.72 1.01 9.20
C LEU A 73 15.24 1.22 9.40
N ILE A 74 15.95 1.70 8.37
CA ILE A 74 17.36 2.11 8.48
C ILE A 74 17.52 3.26 9.48
N GLN A 75 16.67 4.28 9.38
CA GLN A 75 16.69 5.44 10.29
C GLN A 75 16.39 5.03 11.73
N LEU A 76 15.52 4.05 11.93
CA LEU A 76 15.23 3.43 13.22
C LEU A 76 16.29 2.43 13.66
N ARG A 77 17.40 2.27 12.94
CA ARG A 77 18.54 1.39 13.30
C ARG A 77 18.18 -0.08 13.40
N CYS A 78 17.17 -0.53 12.66
CA CYS A 78 16.98 -1.96 12.42
C CYS A 78 18.12 -2.50 11.53
N SER A 79 18.42 -3.79 11.64
CA SER A 79 19.42 -4.49 10.82
C SER A 79 18.77 -5.54 9.92
N ASP A 80 19.57 -6.19 9.07
CA ASP A 80 19.16 -7.33 8.26
C ASP A 80 17.87 -7.07 7.46
N ILE A 81 17.80 -5.87 6.85
CA ILE A 81 16.62 -5.42 6.12
C ILE A 81 16.59 -6.10 4.76
N GLU A 82 15.52 -6.83 4.49
CA GLU A 82 15.28 -7.49 3.20
C GLU A 82 13.96 -7.02 2.61
N ALA A 83 13.95 -6.84 1.29
CA ALA A 83 12.75 -6.51 0.53
C ALA A 83 12.56 -7.54 -0.58
N ASN A 84 11.46 -8.26 -0.50
CA ASN A 84 10.97 -9.19 -1.51
C ASN A 84 9.69 -8.64 -2.15
N TYR A 85 9.24 -9.22 -3.25
CA TYR A 85 8.01 -8.79 -3.92
C TYR A 85 7.10 -9.98 -4.17
N LEU A 86 5.86 -9.87 -3.70
CA LEU A 86 4.78 -10.74 -4.15
C LEU A 86 4.21 -10.17 -5.44
N CYS A 87 4.02 -11.02 -6.45
CA CYS A 87 3.41 -10.65 -7.72
C CYS A 87 2.02 -11.28 -7.81
N ILE A 88 0.99 -10.43 -7.82
CA ILE A 88 -0.41 -10.83 -8.02
C ILE A 88 -0.85 -10.23 -9.34
N ASP A 89 -1.18 -11.08 -10.32
CA ASP A 89 -1.62 -10.60 -11.64
C ASP A 89 -2.68 -11.51 -12.27
N THR A 90 -3.24 -11.03 -13.39
CA THR A 90 -4.29 -11.74 -14.15
C THR A 90 -3.80 -12.98 -14.89
N LEU A 91 -2.50 -13.29 -14.89
CA LEU A 91 -1.93 -14.51 -15.47
C LEU A 91 -1.73 -15.61 -14.42
N ARG A 92 -1.59 -15.23 -13.15
CA ARG A 92 -1.33 -16.13 -12.01
C ARG A 92 -2.57 -16.37 -11.14
N VAL A 93 -3.51 -15.43 -11.14
CA VAL A 93 -4.71 -15.46 -10.29
C VAL A 93 -5.95 -15.44 -11.17
N ASP A 94 -7.00 -16.13 -10.71
CA ASP A 94 -8.31 -16.03 -11.35
C ASP A 94 -8.77 -14.56 -11.45
N ARG A 95 -9.15 -14.15 -12.65
CA ARG A 95 -9.50 -12.76 -12.96
C ARG A 95 -10.69 -12.27 -12.14
N LYS A 96 -11.69 -13.13 -11.89
CA LYS A 96 -12.88 -12.74 -11.11
C LYS A 96 -12.50 -12.54 -9.65
N LEU A 97 -11.64 -13.41 -9.10
CA LEU A 97 -11.12 -13.27 -7.74
C LEU A 97 -10.27 -12.01 -7.59
N LEU A 98 -9.38 -11.71 -8.54
CA LEU A 98 -8.59 -10.49 -8.49
C LEU A 98 -9.48 -9.24 -8.62
N ALA A 99 -10.47 -9.26 -9.52
CA ALA A 99 -11.42 -8.17 -9.68
C ALA A 99 -12.27 -7.92 -8.41
N GLN A 100 -12.59 -8.97 -7.64
CA GLN A 100 -13.31 -8.82 -6.36
C GLN A 100 -12.54 -7.95 -5.36
N ILE A 101 -11.20 -8.03 -5.34
CA ILE A 101 -10.38 -7.16 -4.49
C ILE A 101 -10.63 -5.69 -4.86
N PHE A 102 -10.59 -5.35 -6.15
CA PHE A 102 -10.80 -3.99 -6.62
C PHE A 102 -12.25 -3.51 -6.46
N ILE A 103 -13.23 -4.41 -6.59
CA ILE A 103 -14.64 -4.13 -6.27
C ILE A 103 -14.79 -3.75 -4.80
N HIS A 104 -14.22 -4.53 -3.88
CA HIS A 104 -14.26 -4.22 -2.46
C HIS A 104 -13.52 -2.93 -2.11
N TRP A 105 -12.44 -2.60 -2.82
CA TRP A 105 -11.75 -1.32 -2.64
C TRP A 105 -12.59 -0.15 -3.13
N ARG A 106 -13.24 -0.26 -4.28
CA ARG A 106 -14.20 0.76 -4.75
C ARG A 106 -15.27 0.99 -3.69
N ASP A 107 -15.97 -0.07 -3.31
CA ASP A 107 -17.14 0.01 -2.41
C ASP A 107 -16.74 0.51 -1.01
N GLY A 108 -15.53 0.21 -0.55
CA GLY A 108 -15.02 0.64 0.75
C GLY A 108 -14.38 2.03 0.78
N PHE A 109 -13.85 2.53 -0.35
CA PHE A 109 -12.99 3.73 -0.33
C PHE A 109 -13.36 4.81 -1.34
N GLU A 110 -14.29 4.62 -2.28
CA GLU A 110 -14.60 5.64 -3.29
C GLU A 110 -15.03 6.99 -2.67
N GLN A 111 -15.87 6.93 -1.63
CA GLN A 111 -16.35 8.12 -0.94
C GLN A 111 -15.21 8.78 -0.15
N TRP A 112 -14.44 7.99 0.59
CA TRP A 112 -13.28 8.49 1.35
C TRP A 112 -12.23 9.15 0.43
N ILE A 113 -11.93 8.53 -0.72
CA ILE A 113 -11.01 9.09 -1.72
C ILE A 113 -11.58 10.39 -2.28
N SER A 114 -12.86 10.44 -2.62
CA SER A 114 -13.52 11.65 -3.12
C SER A 114 -13.40 12.81 -2.14
N GLU A 115 -13.80 12.59 -0.89
CA GLU A 115 -13.74 13.58 0.19
C GLU A 115 -12.30 14.07 0.45
N HIS A 116 -11.34 13.15 0.57
CA HIS A 116 -9.97 13.50 0.97
C HIS A 116 -9.07 13.90 -0.19
N SER A 117 -9.42 13.58 -1.44
CA SER A 117 -8.68 14.08 -2.62
C SER A 117 -9.28 15.36 -3.19
N GLY A 118 -10.55 15.66 -2.92
CA GLY A 118 -11.31 16.77 -3.51
C GLY A 118 -11.76 16.50 -4.95
N ARG A 119 -11.82 15.23 -5.35
CA ARG A 119 -12.22 14.81 -6.70
C ARG A 119 -13.70 14.37 -6.70
N PRO A 120 -14.45 14.60 -7.79
CA PRO A 120 -15.85 14.18 -7.85
C PRO A 120 -16.02 12.68 -7.62
N LEU A 121 -17.05 12.28 -6.86
CA LEU A 121 -17.30 10.87 -6.53
C LEU A 121 -17.47 10.00 -7.78
N ASP A 122 -18.19 10.48 -8.78
CA ASP A 122 -18.41 9.74 -10.02
C ASP A 122 -17.13 9.53 -10.82
N ASP A 123 -16.19 10.49 -10.79
CA ASP A 123 -14.87 10.33 -11.41
C ASP A 123 -14.03 9.26 -10.69
N VAL A 124 -14.03 9.28 -9.35
CA VAL A 124 -13.37 8.23 -8.55
C VAL A 124 -13.97 6.85 -8.87
N ARG A 125 -15.30 6.74 -8.88
CA ARG A 125 -16.03 5.50 -9.17
C ARG A 125 -15.76 4.99 -10.57
N ASN A 126 -15.76 5.86 -11.58
CA ASN A 126 -15.51 5.49 -12.96
C ASN A 126 -14.09 4.94 -13.16
N ARG A 127 -13.09 5.51 -12.49
CA ARG A 127 -11.70 5.01 -12.53
C ARG A 127 -11.56 3.65 -11.88
N PHE A 128 -12.24 3.41 -10.75
CA PHE A 128 -12.33 2.06 -10.19
C PHE A 128 -12.98 1.08 -11.16
N ASN A 129 -14.12 1.45 -11.76
CA ASN A 129 -14.83 0.59 -12.71
C ASN A 129 -13.97 0.23 -13.92
N ASP A 130 -13.20 1.18 -14.45
CA ASP A 130 -12.28 0.95 -15.56
C ASP A 130 -11.16 -0.05 -15.20
N MET A 131 -10.56 0.04 -14.00
CA MET A 131 -9.59 -0.94 -13.51
C MET A 131 -10.22 -2.33 -13.29
N ILE A 132 -11.44 -2.38 -12.75
CA ILE A 132 -12.19 -3.64 -12.54
C ILE A 132 -12.49 -4.29 -13.89
N GLU A 133 -12.95 -3.51 -14.86
CA GLU A 133 -13.26 -4.01 -16.21
C GLU A 133 -11.99 -4.50 -16.92
N CYS A 134 -10.90 -3.72 -16.86
CA CYS A 134 -9.58 -4.13 -17.35
C CYS A 134 -9.17 -5.51 -16.78
N THR A 135 -9.34 -5.71 -15.47
CA THR A 135 -8.99 -6.98 -14.81
C THR A 135 -9.81 -8.16 -15.32
N LEU A 136 -11.10 -7.95 -15.61
CA LEU A 136 -12.03 -8.99 -16.06
C LEU A 136 -11.87 -9.36 -17.54
N ARG A 137 -11.43 -8.43 -18.39
CA ARG A 137 -11.27 -8.65 -19.83
C ARG A 137 -10.17 -9.69 -20.13
N PRO A 138 -10.39 -10.65 -21.04
CA PRO A 138 -9.38 -11.68 -21.38
C PRO A 138 -8.02 -11.12 -21.82
N GLU A 139 -8.01 -10.01 -22.54
CA GLU A 139 -6.84 -9.29 -23.04
C GLU A 139 -6.25 -8.28 -22.06
N GLY A 140 -6.96 -7.99 -20.96
CA GLY A 140 -6.52 -7.05 -19.94
C GLY A 140 -5.45 -7.65 -19.03
N TYR A 141 -4.48 -6.82 -18.65
CA TYR A 141 -3.43 -7.13 -17.72
C TYR A 141 -3.51 -6.19 -16.53
N ALA A 142 -3.72 -6.76 -15.34
CA ALA A 142 -3.62 -6.06 -14.07
C ALA A 142 -2.57 -6.78 -13.23
N VAL A 143 -1.66 -6.02 -12.62
CA VAL A 143 -0.62 -6.54 -11.74
C VAL A 143 -0.46 -5.65 -10.52
N TRP A 144 -0.32 -6.30 -9.38
CA TRP A 144 0.05 -5.68 -8.11
C TRP A 144 1.35 -6.30 -7.62
N LEU A 145 2.41 -5.50 -7.56
CA LEU A 145 3.65 -5.87 -6.89
C LEU A 145 3.58 -5.39 -5.45
N ILE A 146 3.56 -6.33 -4.50
CA ILE A 146 3.49 -6.02 -3.07
C ILE A 146 4.87 -6.21 -2.45
N PRO A 147 5.51 -5.14 -1.98
CA PRO A 147 6.74 -5.26 -1.20
C PRO A 147 6.47 -6.01 0.12
N SER A 148 7.18 -7.13 0.29
CA SER A 148 7.27 -7.85 1.55
C SER A 148 8.61 -7.51 2.18
N ILE A 149 8.58 -6.79 3.30
CA ILE A 149 9.79 -6.25 3.93
C ILE A 149 9.95 -6.89 5.30
N SER A 150 11.15 -7.35 5.58
CA SER A 150 11.56 -7.81 6.91
C SER A 150 12.72 -7.01 7.44
N ALA A 151 12.80 -6.90 8.76
CA ALA A 151 13.94 -6.30 9.44
C ALA A 151 14.10 -6.88 10.84
N ARG A 152 15.35 -6.88 11.31
CA ARG A 152 15.72 -7.32 12.64
C ARG A 152 15.79 -6.14 13.61
N VAL A 153 15.14 -6.29 14.75
CA VAL A 153 15.13 -5.30 15.83
C VAL A 153 16.47 -5.35 16.57
N THR A 154 17.14 -4.22 16.68
CA THR A 154 18.39 -4.06 17.44
C THR A 154 18.15 -3.38 18.79
N GLU A 155 19.12 -3.45 19.70
CA GLU A 155 19.09 -2.68 20.96
C GLU A 155 19.01 -1.16 20.72
N GLU A 156 19.64 -0.66 19.65
CA GLU A 156 19.58 0.76 19.29
C GLU A 156 18.18 1.14 18.79
N SER A 157 17.56 0.28 17.96
CA SER A 157 16.21 0.53 17.47
C SER A 157 15.17 0.60 18.59
N LYS A 158 15.31 -0.24 19.63
CA LYS A 158 14.45 -0.16 20.82
C LYS A 158 14.65 1.15 21.59
N ARG A 159 15.89 1.59 21.76
CA ARG A 159 16.19 2.86 22.43
C ARG A 159 15.59 4.05 21.66
N ILE A 160 15.70 4.06 20.33
CA ILE A 160 15.08 5.10 19.49
C ILE A 160 13.56 5.06 19.59
N ALA A 161 12.95 3.86 19.54
CA ALA A 161 11.50 3.71 19.64
C ALA A 161 10.91 4.08 21.01
N ALA A 162 11.70 4.09 22.08
CA ALA A 162 11.24 4.41 23.43
C ALA A 162 11.32 5.90 23.80
N ASN A 163 11.96 6.73 22.97
CA ASN A 163 12.28 8.13 23.28
C ASN A 163 11.41 9.16 22.51
N ASP A 164 10.32 8.72 21.86
CA ASP A 164 9.28 9.55 21.22
C ASP A 164 7.92 9.27 21.88
#